data_AF-A0A7V1EK01-F1
#
_entry.id   AF-A0A7V1EK01-F1
#
_cell.length_a   1.000
_cell.length_b   1.000
_cell.length_c   1.000
_cell.angle_alpha   90.00
_cell.angle_beta   90.00
_cell.angle_gamma   90.00
#
_symmetry.space_group_name_H-M   'P 1'
#
loop_
_entity.id
_entity.type
_entity.pdbx_description
1 polymer ?
#
loop_
_entity_poly.entity_id
_entity_poly.type
_entity_poly.pdbx_seq_one_letter_code
_entity_poly.pdbx_strand_id
1 'polypeptide(L)'
;MKLKDATIYISAPAAVVTILVTMLFAVGIAQIVTVEIALEFTRGPQPVQVSPPVATAPAGALTPSEKKLLNRIRNAEKEFLPDGTVHLIRVVSRPNRFRPAASPEDVIEVFDINGKVLFEGKRRKVPFEYITWASPIRFHPHDAPNRAWFTRRIGPIGGEFSRWMMVPVVIPVEGHPDTGRVTRYWRYRPREEIFVGYDCTGKRVGYAGANGIQQTRDKTTPFERLQLMTAWCPLDSLSPVLLWLTEKRLYQIDFANNAVEMLFETGGQKVTLLAMGNWRGRNYSGPDQAGILYLATADGNCRILCRDPDRRIDIKLPAGSWKMGAIIGAADGKLFLRKRGAEGGLLGPKDITQWKQWREKYRYKPHKTWVELHEITPAGETTLVNRYEWTAEAIPRARIARGVRFRDKVRKTVMAASPPLYSLAWRWCYEDVGFRGYQMSETERLIGEILNELNPNELSINLILSLLMAGFAFWHGWARRTSWVKFAFWIVLVTAFNLAGLLVYLALNHSPVIRCSACGRKRGLERPYCRACKAPLPTPKPRDVDLVLTT
;
A
#
# COMPACT_ATOMS: atom_id res chain seq x y z
N MET A 1 -33.51 46.23 9.11
CA MET A 1 -34.40 45.14 8.69
C MET A 1 -33.92 43.85 9.37
N LYS A 2 -34.56 43.43 10.48
CA LYS A 2 -34.17 42.21 11.22
C LYS A 2 -34.80 41.01 10.52
N LEU A 3 -33.99 40.09 9.98
CA LEU A 3 -34.44 38.81 9.44
C LEU A 3 -35.05 37.98 10.60
N LYS A 4 -36.36 38.11 10.80
CA LYS A 4 -37.12 37.09 11.54
C LYS A 4 -36.96 35.79 10.75
N ASP A 5 -36.55 34.73 11.46
CA ASP A 5 -36.47 33.35 10.97
C ASP A 5 -35.24 32.96 10.10
N ALA A 6 -34.07 33.52 10.38
CA ALA A 6 -32.80 33.04 9.80
C ALA A 6 -32.54 31.54 10.08
N THR A 7 -33.07 31.01 11.18
CA THR A 7 -33.00 29.57 11.54
C THR A 7 -33.74 28.66 10.56
N ILE A 8 -34.83 29.11 9.92
CA ILE A 8 -35.57 28.33 8.91
C ILE A 8 -34.76 28.21 7.60
N TYR A 9 -33.98 29.24 7.27
CA TYR A 9 -33.12 29.25 6.08
C TYR A 9 -31.85 28.41 6.24
N ILE A 10 -31.41 28.16 7.48
CA ILE A 10 -30.23 27.32 7.79
C ILE A 10 -30.64 25.86 8.06
N SER A 11 -31.81 25.63 8.67
CA SER A 11 -32.28 24.29 9.04
C SER A 11 -32.65 23.42 7.85
N ALA A 12 -33.25 23.99 6.79
CA ALA A 12 -33.63 23.22 5.61
C ALA A 12 -32.41 22.71 4.78
N PRO A 13 -31.39 23.53 4.48
CA PRO A 13 -30.14 23.03 3.88
C PRO A 13 -29.40 22.05 4.79
N ALA A 14 -29.33 22.31 6.10
CA ALA A 14 -28.69 21.40 7.04
C ALA A 14 -29.40 20.05 7.11
N ALA A 15 -30.74 20.02 7.13
CA ALA A 15 -31.51 18.78 7.09
C ALA A 15 -31.28 18.00 5.79
N VAL A 16 -31.23 18.68 4.64
CA VAL A 16 -30.90 18.03 3.35
C VAL A 16 -29.49 17.46 3.35
N VAL A 17 -28.51 18.20 3.87
CA VAL A 17 -27.12 17.74 4.00
C VAL A 17 -27.05 16.54 4.95
N THR A 18 -27.69 16.59 6.11
CA THR A 18 -27.72 15.47 7.07
C THR A 18 -28.41 14.25 6.48
N ILE A 19 -29.52 14.40 5.76
CA ILE A 19 -30.21 13.29 5.07
C ILE A 19 -29.30 12.69 3.99
N LEU A 20 -28.61 13.52 3.20
CA LEU A 20 -27.65 13.06 2.19
C LEU A 20 -26.47 12.31 2.83
N VAL A 21 -25.87 12.87 3.89
CA VAL A 21 -24.78 12.22 4.63
C VAL A 21 -25.26 10.90 5.24
N THR A 22 -26.47 10.85 5.79
CA THR A 22 -27.05 9.64 6.37
C THR A 22 -27.34 8.58 5.31
N MET A 23 -27.89 8.97 4.14
CA MET A 23 -28.09 8.07 3.00
C MET A 23 -26.75 7.55 2.45
N LEU A 24 -25.74 8.40 2.35
CA LEU A 24 -24.39 8.00 1.95
C LEU A 24 -23.79 7.00 2.93
N PHE A 25 -23.97 7.24 4.23
CA PHE A 25 -23.52 6.33 5.29
C PHE A 25 -24.26 5.00 5.24
N ALA A 26 -25.59 5.02 5.04
CA ALA A 26 -26.41 3.82 4.90
C ALA A 26 -26.05 3.01 3.65
N VAL A 27 -25.79 3.66 2.51
CA VAL A 27 -25.31 3.01 1.28
C VAL A 27 -23.91 2.42 1.50
N GLY A 28 -23.03 3.14 2.19
CA GLY A 28 -21.70 2.64 2.57
C GLY A 28 -21.79 1.40 3.47
N ILE A 29 -22.65 1.44 4.50
CA ILE A 29 -22.90 0.27 5.38
C ILE A 29 -23.49 -0.88 4.58
N ALA A 30 -24.49 -0.65 3.73
CA ALA A 30 -25.08 -1.69 2.89
C ALA A 30 -24.05 -2.32 1.94
N GLN A 31 -23.14 -1.51 1.38
CA GLN A 31 -22.03 -1.99 0.58
C GLN A 31 -21.05 -2.84 1.41
N ILE A 32 -20.67 -2.39 2.60
CA ILE A 32 -19.80 -3.14 3.52
C ILE A 32 -20.46 -4.47 3.93
N VAL A 33 -21.73 -4.45 4.34
CA VAL A 33 -22.49 -5.65 4.72
C VAL A 33 -22.63 -6.60 3.53
N THR A 34 -22.88 -6.10 2.33
CA THR A 34 -22.94 -6.94 1.11
C THR A 34 -21.59 -7.59 0.83
N VAL A 35 -20.49 -6.86 1.03
CA VAL A 35 -19.14 -7.39 0.88
C VAL A 35 -18.82 -8.43 1.96
N GLU A 36 -19.13 -8.17 3.24
CA GLU A 36 -18.90 -9.10 4.36
C GLU A 36 -19.75 -10.37 4.24
N ILE A 37 -21.04 -10.26 3.95
CA ILE A 37 -21.91 -11.42 3.69
C ILE A 37 -21.34 -12.25 2.53
N ALA A 38 -20.91 -11.59 1.45
CA ALA A 38 -20.33 -12.28 0.30
C ALA A 38 -18.95 -12.89 0.60
N LEU A 39 -18.14 -12.27 1.47
CA LEU A 39 -16.89 -12.82 1.98
C LEU A 39 -17.15 -14.05 2.85
N GLU A 40 -18.19 -14.03 3.68
CA GLU A 40 -18.55 -15.15 4.53
C GLU A 40 -19.11 -16.34 3.72
N PHE A 41 -19.92 -16.08 2.69
CA PHE A 41 -20.34 -17.11 1.73
C PHE A 41 -19.18 -17.67 0.89
N THR A 42 -18.08 -16.93 0.70
CA THR A 42 -16.86 -17.45 0.06
C THR A 42 -15.92 -18.16 1.04
N ARG A 43 -16.06 -17.92 2.35
CA ARG A 43 -15.38 -18.63 3.44
C ARG A 43 -16.14 -19.88 3.92
N GLY A 44 -17.40 -20.04 3.52
CA GLY A 44 -18.21 -21.24 3.77
C GLY A 44 -17.48 -22.54 3.41
N PRO A 45 -17.87 -23.67 4.03
CA PRO A 45 -17.13 -24.92 3.97
C PRO A 45 -16.85 -25.26 2.51
N GLN A 46 -15.58 -25.55 2.20
CA GLN A 46 -15.21 -25.99 0.86
C GLN A 46 -16.18 -27.11 0.46
N PRO A 47 -16.90 -27.01 -0.67
CA PRO A 47 -17.62 -28.16 -1.15
C PRO A 47 -16.59 -29.28 -1.28
N VAL A 48 -16.87 -30.39 -0.62
CA VAL A 48 -16.09 -31.64 -0.71
C VAL A 48 -15.67 -31.76 -2.16
N GLN A 49 -14.37 -31.80 -2.42
CA GLN A 49 -13.86 -32.09 -3.75
C GLN A 49 -14.50 -33.41 -4.16
N VAL A 50 -15.56 -33.36 -4.95
CA VAL A 50 -16.01 -34.52 -5.70
C VAL A 50 -14.86 -34.76 -6.64
N SER A 51 -13.98 -35.68 -6.24
CA SER A 51 -12.95 -36.21 -7.11
C SER A 51 -13.62 -36.53 -8.44
N PRO A 52 -13.15 -35.98 -9.57
CA PRO A 52 -13.67 -36.44 -10.86
C PRO A 52 -13.53 -37.97 -10.90
N PRO A 53 -14.45 -38.68 -11.56
CA PRO A 53 -14.34 -40.13 -11.72
C PRO A 53 -12.94 -40.43 -12.22
N VAL A 54 -12.32 -41.46 -11.64
CA VAL A 54 -10.94 -41.89 -11.86
C VAL A 54 -10.72 -42.13 -13.36
N ALA A 55 -10.45 -41.04 -14.09
CA ALA A 55 -9.81 -41.09 -15.37
C ALA A 55 -8.39 -41.53 -15.05
N THR A 56 -8.03 -42.69 -15.62
CA THR A 56 -6.71 -43.30 -15.58
C THR A 56 -5.65 -42.22 -15.50
N ALA A 57 -4.98 -42.16 -14.35
CA ALA A 57 -3.97 -41.15 -14.09
C ALA A 57 -2.97 -41.18 -15.26
N PRO A 58 -2.69 -40.04 -15.92
CA PRO A 58 -1.74 -40.03 -17.01
C PRO A 58 -0.40 -40.59 -16.49
N ALA A 59 0.26 -41.42 -17.28
CA ALA A 59 1.58 -41.95 -16.95
C ALA A 59 2.50 -40.77 -16.57
N GLY A 60 2.95 -40.73 -15.31
CA GLY A 60 3.65 -39.58 -14.71
C GLY A 60 2.88 -38.78 -13.65
N ALA A 61 1.70 -39.24 -13.21
CA ALA A 61 0.99 -38.60 -12.11
C ALA A 61 1.73 -38.78 -10.77
N LEU A 62 2.18 -37.67 -10.18
CA LEU A 62 2.85 -37.63 -8.89
C LEU A 62 2.05 -38.37 -7.80
N THR A 63 2.74 -39.21 -7.04
CA THR A 63 2.21 -39.88 -5.85
C THR A 63 1.73 -38.85 -4.82
N PRO A 64 0.82 -39.21 -3.91
CA PRO A 64 0.41 -38.33 -2.82
C PRO A 64 1.58 -37.83 -1.97
N SER A 65 2.61 -38.66 -1.79
CA SER A 65 3.83 -38.32 -1.06
C SER A 65 4.67 -37.26 -1.78
N GLU A 66 4.85 -37.40 -3.09
CA GLU A 66 5.55 -36.42 -3.93
C GLU A 66 4.78 -35.10 -4.00
N LYS A 67 3.45 -35.14 -4.12
CA LYS A 67 2.62 -33.94 -4.03
C LYS A 67 2.76 -33.24 -2.68
N LYS A 68 2.81 -34.00 -1.58
CA LYS A 68 3.01 -33.44 -0.24
C LYS A 68 4.40 -32.79 -0.13
N LEU A 69 5.44 -33.44 -0.65
CA LEU A 69 6.80 -32.91 -0.69
C LEU A 69 6.89 -31.64 -1.53
N LEU A 70 6.35 -31.63 -2.76
CA LEU A 70 6.33 -30.44 -3.63
C LEU A 70 5.55 -29.28 -3.00
N ASN A 71 4.42 -29.56 -2.34
CA ASN A 71 3.68 -28.54 -1.60
C ASN A 71 4.48 -27.97 -0.43
N ARG A 72 5.25 -28.81 0.28
CA ARG A 72 6.17 -28.38 1.34
C ARG A 72 7.29 -27.51 0.77
N ILE A 73 7.98 -27.99 -0.28
CA ILE A 73 9.03 -27.24 -0.98
C ILE A 73 8.49 -25.89 -1.43
N ARG A 74 7.31 -25.84 -2.09
CA ARG A 74 6.72 -24.59 -2.59
C ARG A 74 6.52 -23.56 -1.48
N ASN A 75 5.99 -23.99 -0.34
CA ASN A 75 5.59 -23.09 0.74
C ASN A 75 6.71 -22.78 1.74
N ALA A 76 7.86 -23.47 1.66
CA ALA A 76 9.02 -23.19 2.49
C ALA A 76 9.82 -21.98 1.99
N GLU A 77 10.45 -21.25 2.91
CA GLU A 77 11.56 -20.35 2.64
C GLU A 77 12.79 -21.18 2.23
N LYS A 78 13.55 -20.71 1.24
CA LYS A 78 14.77 -21.40 0.75
C LYS A 78 15.95 -20.62 1.29
N GLU A 79 16.53 -21.12 2.38
CA GLU A 79 17.68 -20.51 3.04
C GLU A 79 18.94 -21.30 2.75
N PHE A 80 20.06 -20.58 2.68
CA PHE A 80 21.36 -21.14 2.35
C PHE A 80 22.28 -21.05 3.55
N LEU A 81 23.07 -22.10 3.74
CA LEU A 81 24.30 -22.05 4.51
C LEU A 81 25.45 -21.50 3.66
N PRO A 82 26.55 -21.02 4.28
CA PRO A 82 27.70 -20.47 3.57
C PRO A 82 28.38 -21.46 2.62
N ASP A 83 28.28 -22.76 2.90
CA ASP A 83 28.78 -23.86 2.06
C ASP A 83 27.88 -24.15 0.83
N GLY A 84 26.75 -23.45 0.70
CA GLY A 84 25.78 -23.62 -0.37
C GLY A 84 24.69 -24.65 -0.09
N THR A 85 24.68 -25.31 1.06
CA THR A 85 23.60 -26.24 1.44
C THR A 85 22.28 -25.49 1.57
N VAL A 86 21.19 -26.09 1.05
CA VAL A 86 19.85 -25.49 1.04
C VAL A 86 18.98 -26.15 2.09
N HIS A 87 18.47 -25.32 3.01
CA HIS A 87 17.44 -25.71 3.95
C HIS A 87 16.10 -25.10 3.57
N LEU A 88 15.05 -25.89 3.74
CA LEU A 88 13.67 -25.50 3.55
C LEU A 88 13.07 -25.16 4.90
N ILE A 89 12.76 -23.89 5.14
CA ILE A 89 12.22 -23.41 6.42
C ILE A 89 10.72 -23.17 6.28
N ARG A 90 9.92 -23.82 7.12
CA ARG A 90 8.47 -23.62 7.18
C ARG A 90 8.09 -23.06 8.54
N VAL A 91 7.28 -22.00 8.54
CA VAL A 91 6.68 -21.50 9.79
C VAL A 91 5.46 -22.34 10.13
N VAL A 92 5.50 -23.02 11.27
CA VAL A 92 4.42 -23.88 11.78
C VAL A 92 3.45 -23.05 12.61
N SER A 93 3.96 -22.22 13.51
CA SER A 93 3.15 -21.38 14.38
C SER A 93 3.80 -20.02 14.59
N ARG A 94 2.95 -18.99 14.55
CA ARG A 94 3.32 -17.63 14.97
C ARG A 94 2.53 -17.30 16.23
N PRO A 95 3.19 -17.12 17.38
CA PRO A 95 2.49 -16.72 18.60
C PRO A 95 1.80 -15.36 18.47
N ASN A 96 2.24 -14.51 17.52
CA ASN A 96 1.57 -13.28 17.16
C ASN A 96 1.41 -13.17 15.63
N ARG A 97 0.22 -13.53 15.13
CA ARG A 97 -0.11 -13.50 13.69
C ARG A 97 -0.03 -12.11 13.06
N PHE A 98 -0.04 -11.05 13.87
CA PHE A 98 0.01 -9.66 13.40
C PHE A 98 1.42 -9.14 13.13
N ARG A 99 2.48 -9.94 13.36
CA ARG A 99 3.84 -9.58 12.97
C ARG A 99 4.12 -10.01 11.52
N PRO A 100 4.37 -9.05 10.60
CA PRO A 100 4.67 -9.36 9.21
C PRO A 100 6.07 -9.97 9.03
N ALA A 101 7.02 -9.63 9.90
CA ALA A 101 8.39 -10.15 9.89
C ALA A 101 8.53 -11.43 10.72
N ALA A 102 9.53 -12.25 10.36
CA ALA A 102 9.86 -13.45 11.12
C ALA A 102 10.30 -13.10 12.55
N SER A 103 9.69 -13.74 13.53
CA SER A 103 9.97 -13.52 14.95
C SER A 103 10.93 -14.58 15.49
N PRO A 104 11.85 -14.25 16.41
CA PRO A 104 12.64 -15.23 17.14
C PRO A 104 11.79 -16.27 17.89
N GLU A 105 10.55 -15.91 18.21
CA GLU A 105 9.56 -16.77 18.88
C GLU A 105 8.70 -17.61 17.92
N ASP A 106 8.86 -17.45 16.60
CA ASP A 106 8.15 -18.30 15.64
C ASP A 106 8.59 -19.75 15.81
N VAL A 107 7.63 -20.67 15.79
CA VAL A 107 7.91 -22.12 15.73
C VAL A 107 8.06 -22.49 14.28
N ILE A 108 9.21 -23.06 13.94
CA ILE A 108 9.58 -23.41 12.58
C ILE A 108 10.01 -24.88 12.49
N GLU A 109 9.80 -25.45 11.32
CA GLU A 109 10.40 -26.71 10.89
C GLU A 109 11.47 -26.39 9.83
N VAL A 110 12.63 -27.00 9.97
CA VAL A 110 13.73 -26.96 9.00
C VAL A 110 13.86 -28.35 8.40
N PHE A 111 13.86 -28.42 7.07
CA PHE A 111 14.03 -29.65 6.33
C PHE A 111 15.21 -29.55 5.36
N ASP A 112 15.80 -30.69 5.02
CA ASP A 112 16.65 -30.79 3.84
C ASP A 112 15.80 -30.80 2.54
N ILE A 113 16.47 -30.80 1.40
CA ILE A 113 15.83 -30.83 0.08
C ILE A 113 15.07 -32.13 -0.22
N ASN A 114 15.35 -33.21 0.53
CA ASN A 114 14.69 -34.51 0.41
C ASN A 114 13.47 -34.63 1.35
N GLY A 115 13.21 -33.61 2.17
CA GLY A 115 12.09 -33.56 3.11
C GLY A 115 12.35 -34.20 4.47
N LYS A 116 13.61 -34.55 4.79
CA LYS A 116 14.01 -35.00 6.13
C LYS A 116 13.99 -33.80 7.08
N VAL A 117 13.34 -33.94 8.22
CA VAL A 117 13.35 -32.91 9.28
C VAL A 117 14.74 -32.86 9.88
N LEU A 118 15.34 -31.66 9.88
CA LEU A 118 16.62 -31.38 10.50
C LEU A 118 16.45 -30.71 11.86
N PHE A 119 15.40 -29.90 12.02
CA PHE A 119 15.09 -29.20 13.27
C PHE A 119 13.60 -28.85 13.33
N GLU A 120 13.04 -28.90 14.53
CA GLU A 120 11.70 -28.38 14.83
C GLU A 120 11.75 -27.64 16.18
N GLY A 121 11.28 -26.39 16.20
CA GLY A 121 11.27 -25.60 17.42
C GLY A 121 11.25 -24.10 17.18
N LYS A 122 11.58 -23.33 18.22
CA LYS A 122 11.63 -21.86 18.13
C LYS A 122 12.78 -21.42 17.21
N ARG A 123 12.53 -20.43 16.35
CA ARG A 123 13.51 -19.88 15.39
C ARG A 123 14.83 -19.46 16.04
N ARG A 124 14.79 -18.87 17.24
CA ARG A 124 16.01 -18.49 17.99
C ARG A 124 16.89 -19.65 18.46
N LYS A 125 16.37 -20.89 18.44
CA LYS A 125 17.09 -22.11 18.86
C LYS A 125 17.60 -22.92 17.66
N VAL A 126 17.47 -22.40 16.44
CA VAL A 126 17.97 -23.09 15.26
C VAL A 126 19.49 -23.22 15.36
N PRO A 127 20.05 -24.44 15.23
CA PRO A 127 21.49 -24.68 15.39
C PRO A 127 22.30 -24.36 14.11
N PHE A 128 21.66 -23.80 13.09
CA PHE A 128 22.27 -23.52 11.80
C PHE A 128 22.50 -22.01 11.63
N GLU A 129 23.68 -21.66 11.14
CA GLU A 129 24.03 -20.29 10.80
C GLU A 129 23.75 -20.05 9.32
N TYR A 130 22.68 -19.30 9.05
CA TYR A 130 22.29 -18.97 7.68
C TYR A 130 22.91 -17.66 7.21
N ILE A 131 23.08 -17.55 5.90
CA ILE A 131 23.43 -16.29 5.25
C ILE A 131 22.38 -15.23 5.59
N THR A 132 22.83 -14.08 6.08
CA THR A 132 21.93 -12.99 6.44
C THR A 132 21.76 -12.04 5.28
N TRP A 133 20.54 -12.08 4.73
CA TRP A 133 20.18 -11.32 3.54
C TRP A 133 19.84 -9.87 3.89
N ALA A 134 20.47 -8.94 3.18
CA ALA A 134 20.06 -7.56 3.18
C ALA A 134 18.62 -7.43 2.63
N SER A 135 17.81 -6.68 3.36
CA SER A 135 16.43 -6.42 3.01
C SER A 135 16.31 -5.04 2.38
N PRO A 136 15.56 -4.89 1.26
CA PRO A 136 15.18 -3.59 0.76
C PRO A 136 14.62 -2.73 1.90
N ILE A 137 15.07 -1.48 1.98
CA ILE A 137 14.48 -0.51 2.92
C ILE A 137 13.08 -0.19 2.40
N ARG A 138 12.13 -1.06 2.74
CA ARG A 138 10.69 -0.87 2.52
C ARG A 138 10.09 -0.37 3.82
N PHE A 139 9.01 0.39 3.70
CA PHE A 139 8.23 0.93 4.80
C PHE A 139 7.67 -0.19 5.70
N HIS A 140 8.47 -0.71 6.62
CA HIS A 140 8.03 -1.64 7.65
C HIS A 140 8.29 -1.03 9.04
N PRO A 141 7.24 -0.50 9.71
CA PRO A 141 7.36 0.24 10.97
C PRO A 141 7.51 -0.64 12.23
N HIS A 142 7.79 -1.94 12.12
CA HIS A 142 7.56 -2.87 13.23
C HIS A 142 8.79 -3.41 14.00
N ASP A 143 10.00 -2.87 13.80
CA ASP A 143 11.18 -3.39 14.51
C ASP A 143 11.45 -2.74 15.89
N ALA A 144 10.96 -3.45 16.92
CA ALA A 144 11.25 -3.40 18.38
C ALA A 144 10.36 -2.49 19.27
N PRO A 145 10.22 -2.77 20.59
CA PRO A 145 9.15 -2.19 21.41
C PRO A 145 9.50 -0.96 22.27
N ASN A 146 10.72 -0.74 22.78
CA ASN A 146 10.91 0.27 23.85
C ASN A 146 11.79 1.51 23.51
N ARG A 147 12.79 1.40 22.61
CA ARG A 147 13.48 2.58 21.99
C ARG A 147 12.77 3.09 20.72
N ALA A 148 11.66 2.44 20.37
CA ALA A 148 10.99 2.57 19.08
C ALA A 148 9.99 3.74 18.99
N TRP A 149 9.57 4.35 20.10
CA TRP A 149 8.60 5.43 20.02
C TRP A 149 9.14 6.66 19.27
N PHE A 150 10.39 7.05 19.51
CA PHE A 150 11.05 8.15 18.80
C PHE A 150 11.39 7.80 17.34
N THR A 151 11.97 6.62 17.09
CA THR A 151 12.34 6.16 15.74
C THR A 151 11.13 5.79 14.88
N ARG A 152 9.97 5.44 15.46
CA ARG A 152 8.71 5.27 14.70
C ARG A 152 8.15 6.59 14.20
N ARG A 153 8.34 7.70 14.94
CA ARG A 153 7.93 9.05 14.50
C ARG A 153 8.87 9.64 13.45
N ILE A 154 10.14 9.26 13.48
CA ILE A 154 11.17 9.58 12.48
C ILE A 154 11.41 8.37 11.54
N GLY A 155 10.39 7.51 11.39
CA GLY A 155 10.44 6.35 10.51
C GLY A 155 10.63 6.76 9.04
N PRO A 156 10.56 5.85 8.06
CA PRO A 156 10.79 6.20 6.67
C PRO A 156 9.83 7.31 6.20
N ILE A 157 10.36 8.52 6.14
CA ILE A 157 9.72 9.75 5.71
C ILE A 157 10.17 9.97 4.26
N GLY A 158 9.22 9.91 3.32
CA GLY A 158 9.46 10.39 1.95
C GLY A 158 9.64 11.91 1.93
N GLY A 159 10.21 12.45 0.84
CA GLY A 159 10.49 13.89 0.74
C GLY A 159 9.28 14.79 1.00
N GLU A 160 8.08 14.33 0.67
CA GLU A 160 6.80 15.00 0.87
C GLU A 160 6.37 15.16 2.34
N PHE A 161 6.85 14.30 3.26
CA PHE A 161 6.50 14.32 4.69
C PHE A 161 7.56 15.00 5.57
N SER A 162 8.64 15.52 4.97
CA SER A 162 9.81 16.07 5.67
C SER A 162 9.62 17.46 6.30
N ARG A 163 8.48 18.12 6.09
CA ARG A 163 8.21 19.53 6.49
C ARG A 163 8.30 19.81 8.00
N TRP A 164 8.22 18.78 8.83
CA TRP A 164 8.24 18.89 10.29
C TRP A 164 9.31 18.03 10.97
N MET A 165 10.29 17.56 10.20
CA MET A 165 11.25 16.59 10.72
C MET A 165 12.23 17.27 11.69
N MET A 166 12.28 16.77 12.92
CA MET A 166 13.19 17.19 13.98
C MET A 166 13.89 15.97 14.55
N VAL A 167 15.21 16.07 14.70
CA VAL A 167 16.07 14.98 15.13
C VAL A 167 16.75 15.39 16.43
N PRO A 168 16.37 14.78 17.58
CA PRO A 168 16.93 15.15 18.86
C PRO A 168 18.33 14.55 19.05
N VAL A 169 19.21 15.28 19.72
CA VAL A 169 20.44 14.75 20.30
C VAL A 169 20.18 14.51 21.79
N VAL A 170 20.33 13.26 22.20
CA VAL A 170 19.99 12.77 23.54
C VAL A 170 21.23 12.21 24.19
N ILE A 171 21.55 12.71 25.39
CA ILE A 171 22.61 12.16 26.24
C ILE A 171 21.99 11.40 27.42
N PRO A 172 22.62 10.33 27.92
CA PRO A 172 22.17 9.64 29.13
C PRO A 172 22.17 10.57 30.34
N VAL A 173 21.23 10.37 31.26
CA VAL A 173 21.24 11.02 32.58
C VAL A 173 22.14 10.21 33.52
N GLU A 174 22.96 10.91 34.30
CA GLU A 174 23.85 10.29 35.29
C GLU A 174 23.05 9.41 36.26
N GLY A 175 23.54 8.19 36.52
CA GLY A 175 22.85 7.18 37.34
C GLY A 175 21.68 6.46 36.66
N HIS A 176 21.25 6.88 35.46
CA HIS A 176 20.11 6.29 34.75
C HIS A 176 20.38 6.17 33.23
N PRO A 177 21.19 5.18 32.79
CA PRO A 177 21.65 5.06 31.41
C PRO A 177 20.53 4.85 30.37
N ASP A 178 19.37 4.34 30.79
CA ASP A 178 18.20 4.15 29.94
C ASP A 178 17.31 5.41 29.82
N THR A 179 17.59 6.45 30.62
CA THR A 179 16.90 7.72 30.56
C THR A 179 17.79 8.78 29.91
N GLY A 180 17.22 9.54 28.99
CA GLY A 180 17.97 10.50 28.19
C GLY A 180 17.43 11.92 28.35
N ARG A 181 18.34 12.89 28.41
CA ARG A 181 18.01 14.32 28.30
C ARG A 181 18.33 14.81 26.89
N VAL A 182 17.36 15.48 26.27
CA VAL A 182 17.57 16.16 24.99
C VAL A 182 18.44 17.40 25.22
N THR A 183 19.55 17.50 24.50
CA THR A 183 20.47 18.65 24.58
C THR A 183 20.32 19.57 23.37
N ARG A 184 20.02 19.01 22.20
CA ARG A 184 19.88 19.74 20.93
C ARG A 184 18.80 19.10 20.07
N TYR A 185 18.30 19.84 19.09
CA TYR A 185 17.43 19.33 18.05
C TYR A 185 17.82 19.90 16.70
N TRP A 186 17.87 19.03 15.70
CA TRP A 186 18.16 19.36 14.31
C TRP A 186 16.88 19.35 13.50
N ARG A 187 16.47 20.51 13.02
CA ARG A 187 15.26 20.69 12.23
C ARG A 187 15.60 20.69 10.75
N TYR A 188 14.97 19.83 9.98
CA TYR A 188 15.10 19.82 8.54
C TYR A 188 14.33 20.98 7.89
N ARG A 189 14.94 21.61 6.88
CA ARG A 189 14.34 22.66 6.07
C ARG A 189 14.24 22.18 4.62
N PRO A 190 13.08 21.62 4.19
CA PRO A 190 12.98 21.01 2.87
C PRO A 190 13.28 21.96 1.70
N ARG A 191 12.89 23.23 1.80
CA ARG A 191 13.18 24.21 0.74
C ARG A 191 14.67 24.50 0.58
N GLU A 192 15.44 24.34 1.65
CA GLU A 192 16.87 24.61 1.69
C GLU A 192 17.68 23.31 1.58
N GLU A 193 17.02 22.15 1.71
CA GLU A 193 17.60 20.80 1.77
C GLU A 193 18.80 20.70 2.75
N ILE A 194 18.69 21.38 3.90
CA ILE A 194 19.67 21.38 5.00
C ILE A 194 18.97 21.16 6.34
N PHE A 195 19.74 20.81 7.37
CA PHE A 195 19.28 20.87 8.76
C PHE A 195 19.79 22.12 9.45
N VAL A 196 18.99 22.64 10.38
CA VAL A 196 19.39 23.72 11.29
C VAL A 196 19.29 23.19 12.72
N GLY A 197 20.41 23.21 13.43
CA GLY A 197 20.50 22.79 14.82
C GLY A 197 20.12 23.91 15.77
N TYR A 198 19.40 23.57 16.85
CA TYR A 198 19.11 24.45 17.97
C TYR A 198 19.43 23.72 19.29
N ASP A 199 19.88 24.46 20.30
CA ASP A 199 19.97 23.94 21.67
C ASP A 199 18.60 23.98 22.37
N CYS A 200 18.56 23.47 23.60
CA CYS A 200 17.35 23.44 24.43
C CYS A 200 16.80 24.83 24.80
N THR A 201 17.58 25.91 24.63
CA THR A 201 17.12 27.30 24.82
C THR A 201 16.53 27.91 23.55
N GLY A 202 16.63 27.20 22.43
CA GLY A 202 16.20 27.68 21.11
C GLY A 202 17.28 28.48 20.38
N LYS A 203 18.49 28.60 20.92
CA LYS A 203 19.61 29.26 20.24
C LYS A 203 20.15 28.33 19.16
N ARG A 204 20.40 28.88 17.97
CA ARG A 204 20.95 28.15 16.82
C ARG A 204 22.38 27.69 17.12
N VAL A 205 22.67 26.41 16.90
CA VAL A 205 23.99 25.80 17.13
C VAL A 205 24.74 25.44 15.85
N GLY A 206 24.08 25.48 14.69
CA GLY A 206 24.74 25.23 13.40
C GLY A 206 23.78 24.81 12.28
N TYR A 207 24.39 24.43 11.17
CA TYR A 207 23.76 23.97 9.94
C TYR A 207 24.40 22.65 9.51
N ALA A 208 23.63 21.70 9.00
CA ALA A 208 24.18 20.46 8.45
C ALA A 208 23.75 20.30 6.99
N GLY A 209 24.71 19.96 6.15
CA GLY A 209 24.56 19.79 4.71
C GLY A 209 25.46 18.68 4.16
N ALA A 210 25.50 18.53 2.84
CA ALA A 210 26.32 17.53 2.14
C ALA A 210 27.81 17.61 2.49
N ASN A 211 28.29 18.81 2.88
CA ASN A 211 29.67 19.09 3.24
C ASN A 211 29.91 19.13 4.75
N GLY A 212 29.09 18.43 5.55
CA GLY A 212 29.27 18.36 7.00
C GLY A 212 28.42 19.34 7.79
N ILE A 213 28.82 19.52 9.05
CA ILE A 213 28.22 20.50 9.97
C ILE A 213 29.02 21.80 9.92
N GLN A 214 28.33 22.90 9.70
CA GLN A 214 28.88 24.24 9.51
C GLN A 214 28.26 25.22 10.50
N GLN A 215 29.01 26.26 10.88
CA GLN A 215 28.53 27.30 11.79
C GLN A 215 27.58 28.30 11.11
N THR A 216 27.77 28.52 9.80
CA THR A 216 27.01 29.51 9.02
C THR A 216 26.28 28.87 7.84
N ARG A 217 25.14 29.46 7.48
CA ARG A 217 24.31 29.00 6.37
C ARG A 217 25.07 29.03 5.05
N ASP A 218 25.79 30.11 4.77
CA ASP A 218 26.40 30.36 3.45
C ASP A 218 27.53 29.39 3.12
N LYS A 219 28.13 28.76 4.15
CA LYS A 219 29.15 27.71 4.00
C LYS A 219 28.55 26.31 3.88
N THR A 220 27.23 26.17 4.00
CA THR A 220 26.56 24.87 4.01
C THR A 220 26.09 24.51 2.61
N THR A 221 26.57 23.38 2.09
CA THR A 221 26.08 22.82 0.82
C THR A 221 24.82 21.99 1.08
N PRO A 222 23.70 22.25 0.38
CA PRO A 222 22.49 21.43 0.52
C PRO A 222 22.74 19.95 0.22
N PHE A 223 21.98 19.06 0.87
CA PHE A 223 22.09 17.61 0.65
C PHE A 223 21.67 17.17 -0.76
N GLU A 224 20.70 17.86 -1.36
CA GLU A 224 19.75 17.44 -2.41
C GLU A 224 18.42 16.93 -1.84
N ARG A 225 17.41 16.88 -2.72
CA ARG A 225 16.05 16.46 -2.38
C ARG A 225 16.02 15.07 -1.77
N LEU A 226 15.50 14.99 -0.55
CA LEU A 226 15.26 13.74 0.15
C LEU A 226 14.36 12.80 -0.67
N GLN A 227 14.84 11.59 -0.93
CA GLN A 227 14.04 10.51 -1.51
C GLN A 227 13.56 9.54 -0.43
N LEU A 228 14.47 9.13 0.44
CA LEU A 228 14.20 8.14 1.49
C LEU A 228 15.12 8.41 2.68
N MET A 229 14.60 8.22 3.88
CA MET A 229 15.39 8.23 5.10
C MET A 229 15.06 7.01 5.93
N THR A 230 16.01 6.54 6.73
CA THR A 230 15.70 5.67 7.87
C THR A 230 16.58 6.04 9.06
N ALA A 231 16.08 5.80 10.27
CA ALA A 231 16.77 6.15 11.50
C ALA A 231 16.84 4.95 12.46
N TRP A 232 17.91 4.87 13.24
CA TRP A 232 18.04 3.94 14.36
C TRP A 232 18.90 4.57 15.46
N CYS A 233 18.75 4.11 16.69
CA CYS A 233 19.68 4.43 17.76
C CYS A 233 20.71 3.29 17.85
N PRO A 234 22.02 3.57 17.81
CA PRO A 234 23.07 2.61 18.16
C PRO A 234 22.86 2.00 19.56
N LEU A 235 23.53 0.89 19.87
CA LEU A 235 23.36 0.22 21.17
C LEU A 235 23.84 1.09 22.33
N ASP A 236 24.93 1.80 22.11
CA ASP A 236 25.69 2.68 22.99
C ASP A 236 25.24 4.15 22.96
N SER A 237 24.23 4.49 22.15
CA SER A 237 23.73 5.86 22.03
C SER A 237 22.21 5.94 22.10
N LEU A 238 21.71 6.95 22.83
CA LEU A 238 20.29 7.30 22.83
C LEU A 238 19.92 8.21 21.65
N SER A 239 20.92 8.77 20.95
CA SER A 239 20.71 9.64 19.80
C SER A 239 20.49 8.81 18.53
N PRO A 240 19.53 9.21 17.67
CA PRO A 240 19.34 8.56 16.39
C PRO A 240 20.46 8.90 15.40
N VAL A 241 20.93 7.88 14.70
CA VAL A 241 21.72 7.99 13.47
C VAL A 241 20.75 7.87 12.29
N LEU A 242 20.94 8.72 11.28
CA LEU A 242 20.13 8.72 10.07
C LEU A 242 20.92 8.13 8.91
N LEU A 243 20.23 7.37 8.06
CA LEU A 243 20.67 7.06 6.72
C LEU A 243 19.79 7.86 5.76
N TRP A 244 20.40 8.77 5.02
CA TRP A 244 19.76 9.82 4.23
C TRP A 244 20.04 9.63 2.74
N LEU A 245 19.03 9.21 1.99
CA LEU A 245 19.11 8.93 0.56
C LEU A 245 18.53 10.08 -0.25
N THR A 246 19.34 10.63 -1.15
CA THR A 246 18.93 11.55 -2.23
C THR A 246 18.76 10.79 -3.53
N GLU A 247 18.56 11.47 -4.66
CA GLU A 247 18.50 10.77 -5.95
C GLU A 247 19.82 10.09 -6.35
N LYS A 248 20.94 10.61 -5.85
CA LYS A 248 22.29 10.23 -6.32
C LYS A 248 23.28 9.92 -5.20
N ARG A 249 22.96 10.29 -3.95
CA ARG A 249 23.89 10.18 -2.83
C ARG A 249 23.24 9.55 -1.62
N LEU A 250 24.06 8.89 -0.83
CA LEU A 250 23.66 8.30 0.44
C LEU A 250 24.58 8.79 1.54
N TYR A 251 23.99 9.34 2.58
CA TYR A 251 24.72 9.87 3.73
C TYR A 251 24.34 9.12 5.01
N GLN A 252 25.30 8.96 5.91
CA GLN A 252 25.06 8.64 7.30
C GLN A 252 25.24 9.92 8.12
N ILE A 253 24.21 10.30 8.88
CA ILE A 253 24.20 11.53 9.67
C ILE A 253 24.11 11.15 11.14
N ASP A 254 25.12 11.55 11.90
CA ASP A 254 25.20 11.37 13.34
C ASP A 254 25.37 12.74 14.01
N PHE A 255 24.24 13.30 14.45
CA PHE A 255 24.22 14.60 15.09
C PHE A 255 24.82 14.61 16.50
N ALA A 256 24.93 13.45 17.17
CA ALA A 256 25.58 13.38 18.48
C ALA A 256 27.10 13.54 18.33
N ASN A 257 27.66 12.89 17.31
CA ASN A 257 29.08 12.94 16.98
C ASN A 257 29.44 14.09 16.02
N ASN A 258 28.50 14.98 15.71
CA ASN A 258 28.64 16.08 14.74
C ASN A 258 29.16 15.62 13.36
N ALA A 259 28.80 14.42 12.91
CA ALA A 259 29.31 13.79 11.71
C ALA A 259 28.24 13.70 10.62
N VAL A 260 28.65 14.03 9.39
CA VAL A 260 27.92 13.71 8.16
C VAL A 260 28.90 13.01 7.25
N GLU A 261 28.67 11.74 7.00
CA GLU A 261 29.52 10.91 6.17
C GLU A 261 28.79 10.57 4.87
N MET A 262 29.43 10.83 3.73
CA MET A 262 28.91 10.37 2.44
C MET A 262 29.36 8.92 2.23
N LEU A 263 28.39 8.00 2.33
CA LEU A 263 28.65 6.58 2.11
C LEU A 263 28.77 6.24 0.62
N PHE A 264 27.96 6.91 -0.23
CA PHE A 264 27.93 6.65 -1.66
C PHE A 264 27.58 7.88 -2.51
N GLU A 265 28.13 7.91 -3.73
CA GLU A 265 27.76 8.84 -4.81
C GLU A 265 27.74 8.13 -6.17
N THR A 266 26.61 8.18 -6.88
CA THR A 266 26.34 7.37 -8.07
C THR A 266 26.89 7.93 -9.39
N GLY A 267 27.76 8.94 -9.37
CA GLY A 267 28.31 9.55 -10.58
C GLY A 267 27.25 10.11 -11.56
N GLY A 268 26.07 10.47 -11.05
CA GLY A 268 24.97 11.03 -11.84
C GLY A 268 23.77 10.09 -12.07
N GLN A 269 23.89 8.80 -11.78
CA GLN A 269 22.81 7.83 -12.00
C GLN A 269 21.78 7.81 -10.86
N LYS A 270 20.49 7.68 -11.19
CA LYS A 270 19.44 7.63 -10.16
C LYS A 270 19.49 6.31 -9.38
N VAL A 271 19.44 6.39 -8.05
CA VAL A 271 19.27 5.23 -7.18
C VAL A 271 17.85 4.66 -7.33
N THR A 272 17.75 3.36 -7.56
CA THR A 272 16.48 2.64 -7.75
C THR A 272 16.16 1.67 -6.63
N LEU A 273 17.17 1.27 -5.86
CA LEU A 273 17.04 0.39 -4.71
C LEU A 273 18.11 0.73 -3.67
N LEU A 274 17.71 0.72 -2.41
CA LEU A 274 18.59 0.71 -1.26
C LEU A 274 18.16 -0.44 -0.33
N ALA A 275 19.12 -1.23 0.12
CA ALA A 275 18.90 -2.36 1.00
C ALA A 275 19.98 -2.42 2.08
N MET A 276 19.63 -2.97 3.23
CA MET A 276 20.54 -3.11 4.37
C MET A 276 20.42 -4.49 5.02
N GLY A 277 21.55 -5.04 5.46
CA GLY A 277 21.65 -6.24 6.28
C GLY A 277 22.57 -5.96 7.45
N ASN A 278 22.09 -6.15 8.69
CA ASN A 278 22.84 -5.88 9.94
C ASN A 278 23.53 -4.49 10.08
N TRP A 279 23.30 -3.53 9.18
CA TRP A 279 23.96 -2.21 9.21
C TRP A 279 23.75 -1.43 10.51
N ARG A 280 22.61 -1.66 11.17
CA ARG A 280 22.21 -1.00 12.42
C ARG A 280 22.89 -1.55 13.68
N GLY A 281 23.71 -2.60 13.56
CA GLY A 281 24.42 -3.21 14.70
C GLY A 281 23.48 -3.79 15.76
N ARG A 282 22.32 -4.35 15.37
CA ARG A 282 21.44 -5.03 16.32
C ARG A 282 21.86 -6.49 16.43
N ASN A 283 21.95 -7.00 17.66
CA ASN A 283 22.24 -8.39 18.09
C ASN A 283 21.31 -9.50 17.52
N TYR A 284 20.70 -9.33 16.35
CA TYR A 284 19.87 -10.38 15.74
C TYR A 284 20.69 -11.43 14.99
N SER A 285 21.98 -11.19 14.83
CA SER A 285 22.91 -12.10 14.22
C SER A 285 24.18 -12.16 15.04
N GLY A 286 24.84 -13.32 15.04
CA GLY A 286 26.04 -13.58 15.81
C GLY A 286 27.15 -12.53 15.59
N PRO A 287 28.17 -12.52 16.47
CA PRO A 287 29.26 -11.53 16.49
C PRO A 287 30.01 -11.39 15.15
N ASP A 288 29.89 -12.34 14.22
CA ASP A 288 30.69 -12.42 12.99
C ASP A 288 29.96 -11.92 11.72
N GLN A 289 28.78 -11.32 11.84
CA GLN A 289 28.04 -10.85 10.66
C GLN A 289 28.29 -9.39 10.33
N ALA A 290 29.11 -9.17 9.30
CA ALA A 290 29.40 -7.85 8.74
C ALA A 290 28.12 -7.07 8.38
N GLY A 291 28.06 -5.80 8.79
CA GLY A 291 27.01 -4.89 8.35
C GLY A 291 27.16 -4.60 6.85
N ILE A 292 26.10 -4.87 6.08
CA ILE A 292 26.04 -4.63 4.64
C ILE A 292 25.03 -3.54 4.32
N LEU A 293 25.45 -2.64 3.44
CA LEU A 293 24.59 -1.72 2.73
C LEU A 293 24.81 -1.94 1.23
N TYR A 294 23.75 -2.00 0.43
CA TYR A 294 23.93 -1.95 -1.01
C TYR A 294 22.88 -1.10 -1.69
N LEU A 295 23.31 -0.46 -2.78
CA LEU A 295 22.46 0.34 -3.65
C LEU A 295 22.49 -0.20 -5.07
N ALA A 296 21.40 -0.04 -5.80
CA ALA A 296 21.36 -0.32 -7.23
C ALA A 296 20.90 0.91 -8.00
N THR A 297 21.61 1.24 -9.07
CA THR A 297 21.32 2.37 -9.96
C THR A 297 20.50 1.94 -11.18
N ALA A 298 19.91 2.91 -11.87
CA ALA A 298 19.02 2.67 -13.02
C ALA A 298 19.68 1.93 -14.19
N ASP A 299 21.00 2.07 -14.34
CA ASP A 299 21.83 1.39 -15.33
C ASP A 299 22.17 -0.08 -14.97
N GLY A 300 21.75 -0.55 -13.79
CA GLY A 300 21.98 -1.92 -13.33
C GLY A 300 23.27 -2.12 -12.53
N ASN A 301 24.08 -1.07 -12.32
CA ASN A 301 25.23 -1.15 -11.43
C ASN A 301 24.76 -1.27 -9.98
N CYS A 302 25.48 -2.06 -9.20
CA CYS A 302 25.25 -2.20 -7.77
C CYS A 302 26.54 -1.98 -7.01
N ARG A 303 26.43 -1.19 -5.94
CA ARG A 303 27.57 -0.89 -5.07
C ARG A 303 27.25 -1.37 -3.68
N ILE A 304 28.19 -2.10 -3.10
CA ILE A 304 28.11 -2.75 -1.80
C ILE A 304 29.11 -2.09 -0.87
N LEU A 305 28.68 -1.73 0.32
CA LEU A 305 29.51 -1.24 1.41
C LEU A 305 29.39 -2.21 2.56
N CYS A 306 30.52 -2.73 3.01
CA CYS A 306 30.64 -3.55 4.21
C CYS A 306 31.27 -2.70 5.30
N ARG A 307 30.81 -2.83 6.55
CA ARG A 307 31.32 -2.04 7.67
C ARG A 307 32.57 -2.64 8.31
N ASP A 308 32.67 -3.97 8.34
CA ASP A 308 33.74 -4.70 9.03
C ASP A 308 34.14 -5.94 8.23
N PRO A 309 35.32 -5.93 7.57
CA PRO A 309 36.16 -4.75 7.31
C PRO A 309 35.48 -3.76 6.34
N ASP A 310 35.84 -2.48 6.44
CA ASP A 310 35.36 -1.46 5.50
C ASP A 310 35.78 -1.83 4.07
N ARG A 311 34.79 -2.14 3.23
CA ARG A 311 35.01 -2.58 1.84
C ARG A 311 33.93 -2.02 0.95
N ARG A 312 34.36 -1.52 -0.21
CA ARG A 312 33.50 -1.05 -1.30
C ARG A 312 33.66 -1.97 -2.49
N ILE A 313 32.58 -2.62 -2.89
CA ILE A 313 32.58 -3.59 -3.98
C ILE A 313 31.51 -3.19 -4.98
N ASP A 314 31.91 -3.05 -6.24
CA ASP A 314 31.00 -2.79 -7.35
C ASP A 314 30.73 -4.09 -8.09
N ILE A 315 29.46 -4.43 -8.25
CA ILE A 315 29.02 -5.58 -9.05
C ILE A 315 28.13 -5.10 -10.19
N LYS A 316 28.29 -5.71 -11.36
CA LYS A 316 27.43 -5.46 -12.51
C LYS A 316 26.41 -6.58 -12.62
N LEU A 317 25.16 -6.29 -12.28
CA LEU A 317 24.06 -7.22 -12.54
C LEU A 317 23.33 -6.84 -13.83
N PRO A 318 22.77 -7.82 -14.56
CA PRO A 318 21.88 -7.51 -15.68
C PRO A 318 20.75 -6.57 -15.23
N ALA A 319 20.42 -5.59 -16.06
CA ALA A 319 19.38 -4.62 -15.75
C ALA A 319 18.07 -5.32 -15.35
N GLY A 320 17.49 -4.91 -14.21
CA GLY A 320 16.23 -5.47 -13.70
C GLY A 320 16.37 -6.72 -12.82
N SER A 321 17.56 -7.27 -12.62
CA SER A 321 17.79 -8.45 -11.75
C SER A 321 17.24 -8.29 -10.32
N TRP A 322 17.27 -7.09 -9.78
CA TRP A 322 16.73 -6.75 -8.46
C TRP A 322 15.20 -6.85 -8.38
N LYS A 323 14.50 -6.50 -9.47
CA LYS A 323 13.03 -6.69 -9.57
C LYS A 323 12.68 -8.18 -9.65
N MET A 324 13.64 -9.02 -10.02
CA MET A 324 13.54 -10.46 -10.16
C MET A 324 14.05 -11.20 -8.92
N GLY A 325 14.28 -10.50 -7.80
CA GLY A 325 14.60 -11.15 -6.51
C GLY A 325 16.08 -11.46 -6.31
N ALA A 326 16.99 -10.75 -6.99
CA ALA A 326 18.39 -10.67 -6.58
C ALA A 326 18.50 -9.95 -5.22
N ILE A 327 19.22 -10.52 -4.27
CA ILE A 327 19.51 -9.91 -2.95
C ILE A 327 20.93 -10.30 -2.50
N ILE A 328 21.59 -9.40 -1.79
CA ILE A 328 22.94 -9.63 -1.25
C ILE A 328 22.83 -10.04 0.22
N GLY A 329 23.73 -10.91 0.69
CA GLY A 329 23.86 -11.26 2.10
C GLY A 329 25.32 -11.49 2.50
N ALA A 330 25.56 -11.62 3.80
CA ALA A 330 26.86 -11.99 4.35
C ALA A 330 26.74 -13.17 5.32
N ALA A 331 27.83 -13.93 5.38
CA ALA A 331 28.15 -14.88 6.44
C ALA A 331 29.66 -15.15 6.40
N ASP A 332 30.27 -15.41 7.56
CA ASP A 332 31.67 -15.81 7.72
C ASP A 332 32.67 -14.88 7.00
N GLY A 333 32.43 -13.57 7.04
CA GLY A 333 33.25 -12.56 6.36
C GLY A 333 33.18 -12.59 4.82
N LYS A 334 32.32 -13.43 4.24
CA LYS A 334 32.05 -13.55 2.80
C LYS A 334 30.75 -12.88 2.41
N LEU A 335 30.67 -12.52 1.13
CA LEU A 335 29.49 -11.93 0.52
C LEU A 335 28.86 -12.89 -0.48
N PHE A 336 27.53 -12.89 -0.49
CA PHE A 336 26.75 -13.77 -1.33
C PHE A 336 25.65 -13.02 -2.07
N LEU A 337 25.35 -13.46 -3.27
CA LEU A 337 24.21 -13.02 -4.08
C LEU A 337 23.22 -14.19 -4.23
N ARG A 338 22.01 -14.01 -3.72
CA ARG A 338 20.89 -14.92 -3.98
C ARG A 338 20.09 -14.41 -5.15
N LYS A 339 19.95 -15.23 -6.20
CA LYS A 339 19.16 -14.92 -7.40
C LYS A 339 18.02 -15.91 -7.53
N ARG A 340 16.81 -15.42 -7.80
CA ARG A 340 15.66 -16.28 -8.12
C ARG A 340 15.41 -16.29 -9.63
N GLY A 341 14.95 -17.42 -10.13
CA GLY A 341 14.60 -17.60 -11.53
C GLY A 341 13.41 -18.53 -11.72
N ALA A 342 12.83 -18.47 -12.91
CA ALA A 342 11.74 -19.33 -13.35
C ALA A 342 11.76 -19.46 -14.87
N GLU A 343 11.28 -20.58 -15.39
CA GLU A 343 11.02 -20.74 -16.82
C GLU A 343 10.02 -19.68 -17.29
N GLY A 344 10.39 -18.94 -18.34
CA GLY A 344 9.62 -17.79 -18.82
C GLY A 344 9.83 -16.50 -18.01
N GLY A 345 10.67 -16.51 -16.97
CA GLY A 345 10.91 -15.35 -16.09
C GLY A 345 9.91 -15.25 -14.94
N LEU A 346 10.35 -14.71 -13.80
CA LEU A 346 9.51 -14.54 -12.59
C LEU A 346 8.39 -13.51 -12.76
N LEU A 347 8.66 -12.45 -13.53
CA LEU A 347 7.69 -11.43 -13.89
C LEU A 347 7.28 -11.64 -15.33
N GLY A 348 5.97 -11.78 -15.57
CA GLY A 348 5.45 -11.77 -16.92
C GLY A 348 5.80 -10.46 -17.64
N PRO A 349 5.81 -10.45 -18.99
CA PRO A 349 6.08 -9.26 -19.78
C PRO A 349 5.08 -8.14 -19.47
N LYS A 350 5.50 -6.88 -19.70
CA LYS A 350 4.65 -5.71 -19.44
C LYS A 350 3.48 -5.58 -20.40
N ASP A 351 3.67 -6.02 -21.65
CA ASP A 351 2.62 -6.02 -22.65
C ASP A 351 1.51 -7.01 -22.26
N ILE A 352 0.26 -6.57 -22.33
CA ILE A 352 -0.88 -7.36 -21.85
C ILE A 352 -1.12 -8.63 -22.67
N THR A 353 -0.82 -8.59 -23.97
CA THR A 353 -1.02 -9.72 -24.88
C THR A 353 0.07 -10.76 -24.66
N GLN A 354 1.32 -10.32 -24.59
CA GLN A 354 2.45 -11.19 -24.21
C GLN A 354 2.27 -11.73 -22.78
N TRP A 355 1.69 -10.95 -21.87
CA TRP A 355 1.43 -11.38 -20.50
C TRP A 355 0.39 -12.49 -20.45
N LYS A 356 -0.68 -12.40 -21.26
CA LYS A 356 -1.67 -13.48 -21.41
C LYS A 356 -1.02 -14.75 -21.94
N GLN A 357 -0.20 -14.66 -22.98
CA GLN A 357 0.53 -15.80 -23.55
C GLN A 357 1.51 -16.42 -22.54
N TRP A 358 2.29 -15.59 -21.85
CA TRP A 358 3.18 -16.01 -20.77
C TRP A 358 2.41 -16.75 -19.67
N ARG A 359 1.24 -16.22 -19.29
CA ARG A 359 0.38 -16.81 -18.26
C ARG A 359 -0.16 -18.17 -18.69
N GLU A 360 -0.54 -18.32 -19.95
CA GLU A 360 -0.99 -19.59 -20.53
C GLU A 360 0.12 -20.63 -20.61
N LYS A 361 1.32 -20.19 -20.96
CA LYS A 361 2.48 -21.08 -21.13
C LYS A 361 3.08 -21.52 -19.80
N TYR A 362 3.23 -20.61 -18.84
CA TYR A 362 4.00 -20.87 -17.61
C TYR A 362 3.13 -20.86 -16.34
N ARG A 363 2.23 -19.88 -16.13
CA ARG A 363 1.51 -19.76 -14.85
C ARG A 363 0.48 -20.87 -14.60
N TYR A 364 -0.15 -21.39 -15.67
CA TYR A 364 -1.17 -22.44 -15.59
C TYR A 364 -0.64 -23.84 -15.82
N LYS A 365 0.68 -24.00 -16.00
CA LYS A 365 1.33 -25.30 -16.19
C LYS A 365 2.41 -25.45 -15.12
N PRO A 366 2.77 -26.69 -14.76
CA PRO A 366 3.98 -26.93 -14.00
C PRO A 366 5.17 -26.33 -14.77
N HIS A 367 6.03 -25.59 -14.07
CA HIS A 367 7.22 -24.97 -14.67
C HIS A 367 8.35 -24.98 -13.65
N LYS A 368 9.60 -25.00 -14.14
CA LYS A 368 10.76 -24.99 -13.27
C LYS A 368 10.99 -23.62 -12.68
N THR A 369 11.30 -23.61 -11.40
CA THR A 369 11.69 -22.43 -10.63
C THR A 369 12.96 -22.78 -9.87
N TRP A 370 13.84 -21.80 -9.68
CA TRP A 370 15.11 -22.06 -9.02
C TRP A 370 15.56 -20.88 -8.19
N VAL A 371 16.49 -21.18 -7.30
CA VAL A 371 17.25 -20.21 -6.54
C VAL A 371 18.73 -20.57 -6.65
N GLU A 372 19.54 -19.57 -7.00
CA GLU A 372 20.99 -19.66 -7.11
C GLU A 372 21.63 -18.90 -5.97
N LEU A 373 22.70 -19.45 -5.44
CA LEU A 373 23.64 -18.81 -4.54
C LEU A 373 24.94 -18.58 -5.31
N HIS A 374 25.38 -17.33 -5.35
CA HIS A 374 26.68 -16.95 -5.88
C HIS A 374 27.53 -16.36 -4.77
N GLU A 375 28.81 -16.68 -4.71
CA GLU A 375 29.80 -15.99 -3.87
C GLU A 375 30.33 -14.77 -4.64
N ILE A 376 30.44 -13.63 -3.96
CA ILE A 376 30.93 -12.37 -4.52
C ILE A 376 32.38 -12.20 -4.08
N THR A 377 33.30 -12.14 -5.03
CA THR A 377 34.71 -11.92 -4.76
C THR A 377 34.98 -10.45 -4.39
N PRO A 378 36.12 -10.12 -3.76
CA PRO A 378 36.50 -8.74 -3.50
C PRO A 378 36.59 -7.85 -4.76
N ALA A 379 36.82 -8.45 -5.94
CA ALA A 379 36.83 -7.77 -7.23
C ALA A 379 35.42 -7.51 -7.80
N GLY A 380 34.37 -8.00 -7.15
CA GLY A 380 32.98 -7.88 -7.59
C GLY A 380 32.54 -8.92 -8.61
N GLU A 381 33.34 -9.97 -8.82
CA GLU A 381 32.97 -11.11 -9.66
C GLU A 381 32.06 -12.07 -8.89
N THR A 382 31.14 -12.73 -9.59
CA THR A 382 30.20 -13.68 -8.98
C THR A 382 30.49 -15.10 -9.44
N THR A 383 30.67 -16.02 -8.51
CA THR A 383 30.88 -17.45 -8.79
C THR A 383 29.69 -18.25 -8.26
N LEU A 384 29.12 -19.14 -9.09
CA LEU A 384 27.99 -19.97 -8.68
C LEU A 384 28.45 -21.01 -7.65
N VAL A 385 27.90 -20.97 -6.45
CA VAL A 385 28.16 -21.95 -5.38
C VAL A 385 27.18 -23.10 -5.49
N ASN A 386 25.87 -22.79 -5.58
CA ASN A 386 24.83 -23.81 -5.71
C ASN A 386 23.60 -23.27 -6.45
N ARG A 387 22.86 -24.16 -7.11
CA ARG A 387 21.55 -23.92 -7.69
C ARG A 387 20.59 -24.99 -7.23
N TYR A 388 19.55 -24.57 -6.51
CA TYR A 388 18.43 -25.44 -6.15
C TYR A 388 17.24 -25.17 -7.05
N GLU A 389 16.76 -26.20 -7.73
CA GLU A 389 15.65 -26.16 -8.68
C GLU A 389 14.48 -27.03 -8.19
N TRP A 390 13.27 -26.53 -8.36
CA TRP A 390 12.05 -27.28 -8.09
C TRP A 390 10.94 -26.93 -9.09
N THR A 391 10.00 -27.85 -9.27
CA THR A 391 8.83 -27.63 -10.12
C THR A 391 7.74 -26.91 -9.33
N ALA A 392 7.37 -25.71 -9.77
CA ALA A 392 6.21 -25.02 -9.25
C ALA A 392 4.93 -25.63 -9.86
N GLU A 393 3.97 -26.03 -9.03
CA GLU A 393 2.68 -26.53 -9.51
C GLU A 393 1.89 -25.45 -10.26
N ALA A 394 1.13 -25.89 -11.26
CA ALA A 394 0.15 -25.05 -11.94
C ALA A 394 -0.83 -24.43 -10.93
N ILE A 395 -1.02 -23.11 -11.00
CA ILE A 395 -2.10 -22.48 -10.22
C ILE A 395 -3.42 -22.79 -10.93
N PRO A 396 -4.38 -23.51 -10.31
CA PRO A 396 -5.59 -23.93 -11.00
C PRO A 396 -6.38 -22.73 -11.52
N ARG A 397 -6.78 -22.75 -12.80
CA ARG A 397 -7.59 -21.71 -13.44
C ARG A 397 -8.84 -21.37 -12.59
N ALA A 398 -9.46 -22.38 -11.99
CA ALA A 398 -10.66 -22.25 -11.15
C ALA A 398 -10.45 -21.44 -9.86
N ARG A 399 -9.24 -21.43 -9.28
CA ARG A 399 -8.93 -20.68 -8.06
C ARG A 399 -8.79 -19.18 -8.35
N ILE A 400 -8.19 -18.83 -9.50
CA ILE A 400 -8.04 -17.44 -9.92
C ILE A 400 -9.33 -16.92 -10.57
N ALA A 401 -10.02 -17.72 -11.37
CA ALA A 401 -11.28 -17.34 -12.02
C ALA A 401 -12.39 -17.02 -11.01
N ARG A 402 -12.45 -17.71 -9.85
CA ARG A 402 -13.41 -17.37 -8.78
C ARG A 402 -13.12 -16.00 -8.17
N GLY A 403 -11.87 -15.71 -7.80
CA GLY A 403 -11.49 -14.41 -7.26
C GLY A 403 -11.70 -13.27 -8.25
N VAL A 404 -11.30 -13.45 -9.51
CA VAL A 404 -11.42 -12.41 -10.56
C VAL A 404 -12.88 -12.21 -10.98
N ARG A 405 -13.66 -13.27 -11.26
CA ARG A 405 -15.09 -13.13 -11.64
C ARG A 405 -15.95 -12.56 -10.52
N PHE A 406 -15.64 -12.85 -9.27
CA PHE A 406 -16.34 -12.29 -8.12
C PHE A 406 -16.04 -10.80 -7.93
N ARG A 407 -14.75 -10.43 -7.94
CA ARG A 407 -14.29 -9.03 -7.86
C ARG A 407 -14.86 -8.18 -8.99
N ASP A 408 -14.86 -8.70 -10.21
CA ASP A 408 -15.44 -8.02 -11.37
C ASP A 408 -16.97 -7.88 -11.25
N LYS A 409 -17.68 -8.85 -10.66
CA LYS A 409 -19.13 -8.74 -10.41
C LYS A 409 -19.43 -7.69 -9.34
N VAL A 410 -18.74 -7.71 -8.20
CA VAL A 410 -18.92 -6.71 -7.14
C VAL A 410 -18.58 -5.31 -7.67
N ARG A 411 -17.48 -5.16 -8.40
CA ARG A 411 -17.10 -3.90 -9.07
C ARG A 411 -18.19 -3.42 -10.02
N LYS A 412 -18.71 -4.29 -10.89
CA LYS A 412 -19.80 -3.95 -11.82
C LYS A 412 -21.08 -3.55 -11.09
N THR A 413 -21.45 -4.23 -10.01
CA THR A 413 -22.65 -3.92 -9.23
C THR A 413 -22.52 -2.59 -8.48
N VAL A 414 -21.38 -2.35 -7.82
CA VAL A 414 -21.12 -1.10 -7.10
C VAL A 414 -20.99 0.09 -8.06
N MET A 415 -20.32 -0.09 -9.21
CA MET A 415 -20.25 0.92 -10.26
C MET A 415 -21.60 1.15 -10.96
N ALA A 416 -22.49 0.16 -11.03
CA ALA A 416 -23.82 0.34 -11.62
C ALA A 416 -24.75 1.16 -10.71
N ALA A 417 -24.58 1.09 -9.39
CA ALA A 417 -25.44 1.76 -8.42
C ALA A 417 -25.11 3.25 -8.23
N SER A 418 -23.83 3.62 -8.13
CA SER A 418 -23.43 5.03 -7.95
C SER A 418 -21.97 5.30 -8.36
N PRO A 419 -21.66 5.32 -9.67
CA PRO A 419 -20.29 5.48 -10.13
C PRO A 419 -19.58 6.78 -9.65
N PRO A 420 -20.25 7.96 -9.57
CA PRO A 420 -19.63 9.19 -9.09
C PRO A 420 -19.27 9.16 -7.60
N LEU A 421 -20.19 8.68 -6.77
CA LEU A 421 -19.96 8.56 -5.32
C LEU A 421 -18.86 7.55 -5.02
N TYR A 422 -18.84 6.43 -5.76
CA TYR A 422 -17.79 5.43 -5.62
C TYR A 422 -16.42 6.00 -6.00
N SER A 423 -16.34 6.78 -7.08
CA SER A 423 -15.08 7.41 -7.47
C SER A 423 -14.63 8.50 -6.50
N LEU A 424 -15.55 9.27 -5.90
CA LEU A 424 -15.22 10.25 -4.87
C LEU A 424 -14.76 9.58 -3.58
N ALA A 425 -15.45 8.52 -3.14
CA ALA A 425 -15.06 7.71 -2.00
C ALA A 425 -13.69 7.05 -2.22
N TRP A 426 -13.44 6.52 -3.43
CA TRP A 426 -12.14 6.00 -3.83
C TRP A 426 -11.07 7.07 -3.77
N ARG A 427 -11.30 8.27 -4.30
CA ARG A 427 -10.30 9.34 -4.33
C ARG A 427 -10.01 9.90 -2.94
N TRP A 428 -11.05 10.07 -2.13
CA TRP A 428 -10.91 10.48 -0.73
C TRP A 428 -10.16 9.42 0.07
N CYS A 429 -10.52 8.14 -0.07
CA CYS A 429 -9.79 7.05 0.55
C CYS A 429 -8.40 6.86 -0.06
N TYR A 430 -8.14 7.13 -1.33
CA TYR A 430 -6.80 7.01 -1.91
C TYR A 430 -5.88 8.13 -1.42
N GLU A 431 -6.40 9.36 -1.34
CA GLU A 431 -5.69 10.50 -0.76
C GLU A 431 -5.50 10.35 0.75
N ASP A 432 -6.35 9.62 1.49
CA ASP A 432 -6.18 9.43 2.94
C ASP A 432 -5.50 8.10 3.31
N VAL A 433 -5.83 6.98 2.66
CA VAL A 433 -5.19 5.64 2.83
C VAL A 433 -3.81 5.60 2.17
N GLY A 434 -3.65 6.20 0.98
CA GLY A 434 -2.36 6.30 0.30
C GLY A 434 -1.39 7.23 1.02
N PHE A 435 -1.88 8.23 1.76
CA PHE A 435 -1.06 9.17 2.54
C PHE A 435 -0.93 8.82 4.03
N ARG A 436 -1.89 8.11 4.65
CA ARG A 436 -1.87 7.73 6.08
C ARG A 436 -1.79 6.23 6.33
N GLY A 437 -1.19 5.46 5.42
CA GLY A 437 -1.12 3.99 5.47
C GLY A 437 -0.55 3.34 6.75
N TYR A 438 -0.20 4.12 7.78
CA TYR A 438 0.39 3.66 9.04
C TYR A 438 -0.35 4.08 10.32
N GLN A 439 -1.48 4.81 10.24
CA GLN A 439 -2.29 5.17 11.41
C GLN A 439 -3.77 4.79 11.30
N MET A 440 -4.12 3.98 10.31
CA MET A 440 -5.50 3.57 10.10
C MET A 440 -5.89 2.41 11.01
N SER A 441 -7.12 2.47 11.53
CA SER A 441 -7.80 1.33 12.15
C SER A 441 -7.96 0.17 11.15
N GLU A 442 -8.15 -1.06 11.64
CA GLU A 442 -8.30 -2.25 10.79
C GLU A 442 -9.43 -2.12 9.76
N THR A 443 -10.52 -1.45 10.16
CA THR A 443 -11.67 -1.14 9.32
C THR A 443 -11.31 -0.20 8.17
N GLU A 444 -10.56 0.86 8.43
CA GLU A 444 -10.15 1.84 7.41
C GLU A 444 -9.17 1.22 6.39
N ARG A 445 -8.26 0.35 6.84
CA ARG A 445 -7.36 -0.37 5.93
C ARG A 445 -8.12 -1.33 5.02
N LEU A 446 -9.05 -2.11 5.59
CA LEU A 446 -9.89 -3.03 4.83
C LEU A 446 -10.74 -2.28 3.80
N ILE A 447 -11.35 -1.15 4.19
CA ILE A 447 -12.10 -0.27 3.29
C ILE A 447 -11.21 0.26 2.17
N GLY A 448 -9.98 0.70 2.48
CA GLY A 448 -9.02 1.18 1.49
C GLY A 448 -8.57 0.11 0.49
N GLU A 449 -8.31 -1.12 0.96
CA GLU A 449 -7.96 -2.25 0.10
C GLU A 449 -9.12 -2.64 -0.82
N ILE A 450 -10.35 -2.71 -0.28
CA ILE A 450 -11.57 -2.98 -1.05
C ILE A 450 -11.79 -1.90 -2.11
N LEU A 451 -11.66 -0.62 -1.73
CA LEU A 451 -11.85 0.48 -2.66
C LEU A 451 -10.82 0.46 -3.78
N ASN A 452 -9.54 0.27 -3.45
CA ASN A 452 -8.44 0.22 -4.41
C ASN A 452 -8.60 -0.95 -5.42
N GLU A 453 -9.06 -2.11 -4.95
CA GLU A 453 -9.31 -3.27 -5.81
C GLU A 453 -10.47 -3.06 -6.80
N LEU A 454 -11.45 -2.20 -6.52
CA LEU A 454 -12.58 -1.93 -7.43
C LEU A 454 -12.49 -0.58 -8.16
N ASN A 455 -11.32 0.05 -8.21
CA ASN A 455 -11.03 1.35 -8.85
C ASN A 455 -11.86 1.59 -10.14
N PRO A 456 -12.65 2.67 -10.27
CA PRO A 456 -13.41 2.91 -11.48
C PRO A 456 -12.48 3.39 -12.60
N ASN A 457 -12.31 2.57 -13.64
CA ASN A 457 -11.83 3.09 -14.92
C ASN A 457 -13.01 3.85 -15.53
N GLU A 458 -12.78 5.02 -16.11
CA GLU A 458 -13.80 5.89 -16.75
C GLU A 458 -14.57 6.89 -15.85
N LEU A 459 -13.90 7.57 -14.91
CA LEU A 459 -14.52 8.68 -14.15
C LEU A 459 -15.12 9.76 -15.06
N SER A 460 -14.39 10.15 -16.11
CA SER A 460 -14.81 11.22 -17.03
C SER A 460 -16.14 10.90 -17.71
N ILE A 461 -16.31 9.66 -18.18
CA ILE A 461 -17.55 9.20 -18.83
C ILE A 461 -18.71 9.19 -17.83
N ASN A 462 -18.47 8.71 -16.60
CA ASN A 462 -19.49 8.66 -15.56
C ASN A 462 -19.94 10.05 -15.09
N LEU A 463 -19.03 11.01 -15.02
CA LEU A 463 -19.36 12.41 -14.70
C LEU A 463 -20.17 13.06 -15.82
N ILE A 464 -19.77 12.88 -17.08
CA ILE A 464 -20.52 13.37 -18.24
C ILE A 464 -21.93 12.80 -18.23
N LEU A 465 -22.08 11.48 -18.02
CA LEU A 465 -23.37 10.83 -17.98
C LEU A 465 -24.24 11.35 -16.81
N SER A 466 -23.64 11.52 -15.62
CA SER A 466 -24.35 12.05 -14.45
C SER A 466 -24.79 13.51 -14.67
N LEU A 467 -23.99 14.33 -15.34
CA LEU A 467 -24.35 15.69 -15.72
C LEU A 467 -25.49 15.72 -16.74
N LEU A 468 -25.47 14.84 -17.74
CA LEU A 468 -26.55 14.71 -18.72
C LEU A 468 -27.86 14.30 -18.04
N MET A 469 -27.82 13.31 -17.14
CA MET A 469 -29.00 12.87 -16.40
C MET A 469 -29.52 13.94 -15.43
N ALA A 470 -28.63 14.64 -14.74
CA ALA A 470 -29.00 15.77 -13.89
C ALA A 470 -29.60 16.92 -14.71
N GLY A 471 -29.04 17.21 -15.90
CA GLY A 471 -29.58 18.19 -16.84
C GLY A 471 -30.99 17.82 -17.33
N PHE A 472 -31.21 16.55 -17.65
CA PHE A 472 -32.54 16.04 -17.98
C PHE A 472 -33.51 16.16 -16.79
N ALA A 473 -33.10 15.74 -15.58
CA ALA A 473 -33.91 15.86 -14.38
C ALA A 473 -34.23 17.33 -14.06
N PHE A 474 -33.29 18.24 -14.27
CA PHE A 474 -33.46 19.68 -14.14
C PHE A 474 -34.50 20.21 -15.11
N TRP A 475 -34.36 19.90 -16.40
CA TRP A 475 -35.32 20.30 -17.43
C TRP A 475 -36.72 19.75 -17.14
N HIS A 476 -36.82 18.46 -16.80
CA HIS A 476 -38.08 17.80 -16.46
C HIS A 476 -38.72 18.39 -15.19
N GLY A 477 -37.92 18.66 -14.16
CA GLY A 477 -38.39 19.07 -12.84
C GLY A 477 -38.65 20.56 -12.72
N TRP A 478 -38.05 21.38 -13.59
CA TRP A 478 -38.16 22.84 -13.52
C TRP A 478 -39.61 23.32 -13.57
N ALA A 479 -40.41 22.78 -14.49
CA ALA A 479 -41.83 23.12 -14.61
C ALA A 479 -42.70 22.47 -13.52
N ARG A 480 -42.20 21.41 -12.87
CA ARG A 480 -42.90 20.56 -11.89
C ARG A 480 -42.54 20.85 -10.43
N ARG A 481 -41.59 21.76 -10.18
CA ARG A 481 -41.08 22.01 -8.83
C ARG A 481 -42.17 22.58 -7.90
N THR A 482 -42.49 21.84 -6.84
CA THR A 482 -43.37 22.29 -5.75
C THR A 482 -42.62 23.17 -4.76
N SER A 483 -41.38 22.79 -4.41
CA SER A 483 -40.44 23.57 -3.62
C SER A 483 -39.05 23.59 -4.26
N TRP A 484 -38.24 24.62 -3.95
CA TRP A 484 -36.85 24.68 -4.37
C TRP A 484 -35.97 23.62 -3.70
N VAL A 485 -36.28 23.32 -2.43
CA VAL A 485 -35.56 22.31 -1.63
C VAL A 485 -35.75 20.91 -2.21
N LYS A 486 -36.99 20.49 -2.49
CA LYS A 486 -37.30 19.18 -3.09
C LYS A 486 -36.67 19.06 -4.49
N PHE A 487 -36.69 20.15 -5.27
CA PHE A 487 -36.05 20.19 -6.58
C PHE A 487 -34.53 20.00 -6.48
N ALA A 488 -33.85 20.76 -5.61
CA ALA A 488 -32.41 20.62 -5.39
C ALA A 488 -32.03 19.21 -4.92
N PHE A 489 -32.80 18.62 -4.00
CA PHE A 489 -32.62 17.24 -3.54
C PHE A 489 -32.64 16.25 -4.71
N TRP A 490 -33.63 16.35 -5.60
CA TRP A 490 -33.73 15.45 -6.77
C TRP A 490 -32.55 15.60 -7.72
N ILE A 491 -32.07 16.82 -7.96
CA ILE A 491 -30.88 17.03 -8.80
C ILE A 491 -29.66 16.37 -8.16
N VAL A 492 -29.43 16.58 -6.86
CA VAL A 492 -28.31 15.95 -6.15
C VAL A 492 -28.41 14.43 -6.16
N LEU A 493 -29.61 13.87 -5.93
CA LEU A 493 -29.85 12.43 -5.97
C LEU A 493 -29.51 11.85 -7.37
N VAL A 494 -30.00 12.48 -8.43
CA VAL A 494 -29.71 12.05 -9.81
C VAL A 494 -28.21 12.18 -10.13
N THR A 495 -27.54 13.25 -9.69
CA THR A 495 -26.10 13.40 -9.89
C THR A 495 -25.30 12.35 -9.13
N ALA A 496 -25.72 11.99 -7.92
CA ALA A 496 -25.02 11.04 -7.06
C ALA A 496 -25.20 9.57 -7.50
N PHE A 497 -26.41 9.22 -7.95
CA PHE A 497 -26.82 7.85 -8.29
C PHE A 497 -27.06 7.61 -9.78
N ASN A 498 -26.79 8.60 -10.63
CA ASN A 498 -26.87 8.54 -12.09
C ASN A 498 -28.20 7.95 -12.58
N LEU A 499 -28.19 6.85 -13.35
CA LEU A 499 -29.39 6.20 -13.89
C LEU A 499 -30.37 5.76 -12.80
N ALA A 500 -29.87 5.18 -11.71
CA ALA A 500 -30.73 4.74 -10.61
C ALA A 500 -31.44 5.93 -9.97
N GLY A 501 -30.70 7.02 -9.72
CA GLY A 501 -31.28 8.26 -9.21
C GLY A 501 -32.31 8.85 -10.17
N LEU A 502 -32.06 8.81 -11.47
CA LEU A 502 -33.00 9.31 -12.49
C LEU A 502 -34.29 8.49 -12.55
N LEU A 503 -34.19 7.16 -12.49
CA LEU A 503 -35.36 6.27 -12.49
C LEU A 503 -36.21 6.47 -11.25
N VAL A 504 -35.60 6.59 -10.06
CA VAL A 504 -36.31 6.89 -8.80
C VAL A 504 -36.99 8.26 -8.89
N TYR A 505 -36.28 9.28 -9.41
CA TYR A 505 -36.85 10.59 -9.64
C TYR A 505 -38.07 10.54 -10.56
N LEU A 506 -37.98 9.82 -11.69
CA LEU A 506 -39.09 9.70 -12.63
C LEU A 506 -40.27 8.95 -12.02
N ALA A 507 -40.04 7.88 -11.28
CA ALA A 507 -41.08 7.11 -10.61
C ALA A 507 -41.84 7.94 -9.56
N LEU A 508 -41.12 8.77 -8.79
CA LEU A 508 -41.68 9.48 -7.64
C LEU A 508 -42.08 10.94 -7.91
N ASN A 509 -41.68 11.52 -9.05
CA ASN A 509 -41.89 12.93 -9.36
C ASN A 509 -42.58 13.17 -10.71
N HIS A 510 -43.33 12.17 -11.21
CA HIS A 510 -44.12 12.31 -12.43
C HIS A 510 -45.46 13.03 -12.18
N SER A 511 -45.45 14.28 -11.73
CA SER A 511 -46.70 15.05 -11.65
C SER A 511 -47.13 15.52 -13.06
N PRO A 512 -48.41 15.37 -13.44
CA PRO A 512 -48.93 15.87 -14.70
C PRO A 512 -48.84 17.40 -14.76
N VAL A 513 -48.73 17.94 -15.98
CA VAL A 513 -48.43 19.36 -16.21
C VAL A 513 -49.43 19.94 -17.19
N ILE A 514 -50.11 21.01 -16.77
CA ILE A 514 -51.07 21.78 -17.58
C ILE A 514 -50.41 23.03 -18.14
N ARG A 515 -50.94 23.59 -19.24
CA ARG A 515 -50.54 24.93 -19.72
C ARG A 515 -51.43 25.98 -19.09
N CYS A 516 -50.84 27.04 -18.56
CA CYS A 516 -51.61 28.20 -18.11
C CYS A 516 -52.26 28.89 -19.32
N SER A 517 -53.57 29.07 -19.30
CA SER A 517 -54.33 29.72 -20.37
C SER A 517 -53.87 31.16 -20.63
N ALA A 518 -53.48 31.90 -19.58
CA ALA A 518 -53.08 33.30 -19.69
C ALA A 518 -51.66 33.53 -20.22
N CYS A 519 -50.71 32.61 -19.97
CA CYS A 519 -49.29 32.82 -20.35
C CYS A 519 -48.66 31.67 -21.12
N GLY A 520 -49.42 30.61 -21.44
CA GLY A 520 -48.97 29.43 -22.19
C GLY A 520 -47.96 28.53 -21.47
N ARG A 521 -47.39 28.96 -20.33
CA ARG A 521 -46.33 28.22 -19.64
C ARG A 521 -46.86 26.98 -18.92
N LYS A 522 -46.09 25.89 -18.99
CA LYS A 522 -46.35 24.58 -18.33
C LYS A 522 -46.26 24.68 -16.79
N ARG A 523 -47.24 24.12 -16.06
CA ARG A 523 -47.39 24.19 -14.58
C ARG A 523 -47.94 22.87 -14.02
N GLY A 524 -47.52 22.48 -12.82
CA GLY A 524 -48.11 21.33 -12.11
C GLY A 524 -49.56 21.58 -11.70
N LEU A 525 -50.36 20.51 -11.68
CA LEU A 525 -51.81 20.54 -11.41
C LEU A 525 -52.19 20.90 -9.97
N GLU A 526 -51.32 20.67 -8.98
CA GLU A 526 -51.61 20.89 -7.55
C GLU A 526 -51.68 22.37 -7.11
N ARG A 527 -51.53 23.33 -8.03
CA ARG A 527 -51.45 24.76 -7.66
C ARG A 527 -52.70 25.52 -8.09
N PRO A 528 -53.28 26.36 -7.20
CA PRO A 528 -54.44 27.17 -7.54
C PRO A 528 -54.13 28.36 -8.46
N TYR A 529 -52.86 28.80 -8.54
CA TYR A 529 -52.46 29.97 -9.34
C TYR A 529 -51.13 29.79 -10.09
N CYS A 530 -51.01 30.46 -11.24
CA CYS A 530 -49.78 30.51 -12.01
C CYS A 530 -48.74 31.41 -11.33
N ARG A 531 -47.52 30.89 -11.08
CA ARG A 531 -46.45 31.70 -10.46
C ARG A 531 -45.99 32.92 -11.27
N ALA A 532 -46.13 32.89 -12.60
CA ALA A 532 -45.62 33.94 -13.47
C ALA A 532 -46.62 35.09 -13.65
N CYS A 533 -47.87 34.77 -13.97
CA CYS A 533 -48.91 35.76 -14.26
C CYS A 533 -50.01 35.84 -13.20
N LYS A 534 -49.93 35.04 -12.12
CA LYS A 534 -50.91 34.96 -11.03
C LYS A 534 -52.33 34.53 -11.42
N ALA A 535 -52.59 34.27 -12.70
CA ALA A 535 -53.87 33.76 -13.17
C ALA A 535 -54.25 32.44 -12.48
N PRO A 536 -55.53 32.21 -12.17
CA PRO A 536 -56.01 30.96 -11.59
C PRO A 536 -55.74 29.80 -12.55
N LEU A 537 -55.30 28.68 -12.00
CA LEU A 537 -55.14 27.42 -12.73
C LEU A 537 -56.37 26.53 -12.47
N PRO A 538 -56.80 25.73 -13.46
CA PRO A 538 -57.94 24.84 -13.27
C PRO A 538 -57.67 23.87 -12.13
N THR A 539 -58.63 23.77 -11.20
CA THR A 539 -58.58 22.83 -10.09
C THR A 539 -58.65 21.41 -10.65
N PRO A 540 -57.65 20.54 -10.37
CA PRO A 540 -57.66 19.17 -10.85
C PRO A 540 -58.89 18.43 -10.32
N LYS A 541 -59.49 17.56 -11.13
CA LYS A 541 -60.50 16.61 -10.62
C LYS A 541 -59.78 15.60 -9.71
N PRO A 542 -60.47 15.00 -8.72
CA PRO A 542 -59.85 14.10 -7.73
C PRO A 542 -58.99 12.96 -8.33
N ARG A 543 -59.27 12.52 -9.56
CA ARG A 543 -58.52 11.46 -10.27
C ARG A 543 -57.37 11.94 -11.17
N ASP A 544 -57.23 13.25 -11.39
CA ASP A 544 -56.20 13.81 -12.29
C ASP A 544 -54.84 14.00 -11.60
N VAL A 545 -54.80 13.87 -10.27
CA VAL A 545 -53.61 14.02 -9.41
C VAL A 545 -53.19 12.73 -8.71
N ASP A 546 -54.05 11.71 -8.69
CA ASP A 546 -53.73 10.40 -8.12
C ASP A 546 -52.77 9.64 -9.03
N LEU A 547 -51.54 9.45 -8.59
CA LEU A 547 -50.56 8.63 -9.28
C LEU A 547 -50.04 7.53 -8.36
N VAL A 548 -50.39 6.30 -8.77
CA VAL A 548 -49.78 5.02 -8.39
C VAL A 548 -49.96 4.62 -6.93
N LEU A 549 -51.21 4.50 -6.45
CA LEU A 549 -51.62 3.55 -5.39
C LEU A 549 -53.12 3.21 -5.53
N THR A 550 -53.57 2.88 -6.74
CA THR A 550 -54.88 2.24 -6.95
C THR A 550 -54.72 1.05 -7.89
N THR A 551 -54.08 0.01 -7.35
CA THR A 551 -54.43 -1.39 -7.59
C THR A 551 -54.32 -2.09 -6.26
#